data_AF-A0AAN8QQT7-F1
#
_entry.id   AF-A0AAN8QQT7-F1
#
_cell.length_a   1.000
_cell.length_b   1.000
_cell.length_c   1.000
_cell.angle_alpha   90.00
_cell.angle_beta   90.00
_cell.angle_gamma   90.00
#
_symmetry.space_group_name_H-M   'P 1'
#
loop_
_entity.id
_entity.type
_entity.pdbx_description
1 polymer ?
#
loop_
_entity_poly.entity_id
_entity_poly.type
_entity_poly.pdbx_seq_one_letter_code
_entity_poly.pdbx_strand_id
1 'polypeptide(L)'
;MAPSIIFIRDRNALGQEISGYIDYSHRLKTEGFDPYFNGKKRLLPRPTDLSFYNWETQVSTSNASTNYQVIAENSSGLLFKNKTDRKILNVDPKASPGDNSSRTPLQSDLYSQVIIYDHITRRKT
;
A
#
# COMPACT_ATOMS: atom_id res chain seq x y z
N MET A 1 -2.64 -14.03 9.25
CA MET A 1 -2.14 -13.43 8.00
C MET A 1 -1.24 -12.26 8.39
N ALA A 2 0.00 -12.23 7.89
CA ALA A 2 0.91 -11.13 8.13
C ALA A 2 0.33 -9.81 7.55
N PRO A 3 0.54 -8.66 8.20
CA PRO A 3 0.21 -7.37 7.61
C PRO A 3 1.08 -7.11 6.37
N SER A 4 0.45 -6.81 5.23
CA SER A 4 1.14 -6.49 3.98
C SER A 4 0.53 -5.25 3.36
N ILE A 5 1.38 -4.41 2.78
CA ILE A 5 1.00 -3.23 2.00
C ILE A 5 1.38 -3.50 0.54
N ILE A 6 0.50 -3.16 -0.40
CA ILE A 6 0.81 -3.16 -1.82
C ILE A 6 0.79 -1.72 -2.34
N PHE A 7 1.90 -1.30 -2.94
CA PHE A 7 1.95 -0.08 -3.74
C PHE A 7 1.58 -0.43 -5.18
N ILE A 8 0.68 0.37 -5.76
CA ILE A 8 0.31 0.29 -7.17
C ILE A 8 0.39 1.69 -7.76
N ARG A 9 1.02 1.81 -8.93
CA ARG A 9 0.92 2.97 -9.82
C ARG A 9 0.40 2.50 -11.17
N ASP A 10 -0.70 3.08 -11.62
CA ASP A 10 -1.24 2.82 -12.95
C ASP A 10 -2.30 3.85 -13.37
N ARG A 11 -3.02 3.62 -14.48
CA ARG A 11 -4.08 4.49 -14.97
C ARG A 11 -5.46 4.01 -14.54
N ASN A 12 -6.32 4.95 -14.15
CA ASN A 12 -7.72 4.69 -13.88
C ASN A 12 -8.53 4.56 -15.19
N ALA A 13 -9.85 4.32 -15.10
CA ALA A 13 -10.72 4.17 -16.26
C ALA A 13 -10.82 5.43 -17.14
N LEU A 14 -10.47 6.60 -16.61
CA LEU A 14 -10.41 7.87 -17.34
C LEU A 14 -9.02 8.10 -17.98
N GLY A 15 -8.09 7.14 -17.86
CA GLY A 15 -6.72 7.26 -18.37
C GLY A 15 -5.78 8.08 -17.50
N GLN A 16 -6.24 8.58 -16.35
CA GLN A 16 -5.45 9.40 -15.43
C GLN A 16 -4.52 8.52 -14.62
N GLU A 17 -3.28 8.97 -14.48
CA GLU A 17 -2.31 8.26 -13.68
C GLU A 17 -2.58 8.46 -12.18
N ILE A 18 -2.65 7.34 -11.47
CA ILE A 18 -2.88 7.27 -10.04
C ILE A 18 -1.84 6.37 -9.40
N SER A 19 -1.51 6.66 -8.15
CA SER A 19 -0.66 5.80 -7.34
C SER A 19 -1.11 5.78 -5.89
N GLY A 20 -0.77 4.74 -5.16
CA GLY A 20 -1.10 4.68 -3.74
C GLY A 20 -0.68 3.41 -3.07
N TYR A 21 -0.68 3.46 -1.75
CA TYR A 21 -0.38 2.33 -0.88
C TYR A 21 -1.70 1.79 -0.32
N ILE A 22 -1.91 0.48 -0.47
CA ILE A 22 -3.13 -0.21 -0.05
C ILE A 22 -2.74 -1.16 1.08
N ASP A 23 -3.45 -1.09 2.22
CA ASP A 23 -3.37 -2.15 3.23
C ASP A 23 -4.01 -3.42 2.65
N TYR A 24 -3.17 -4.27 2.05
CA TYR A 24 -3.60 -5.43 1.28
C TYR A 24 -4.29 -6.44 2.18
N SER A 25 -3.72 -6.69 3.36
CA SER A 25 -4.29 -7.62 4.35
C SER A 25 -5.63 -7.14 4.90
N HIS A 26 -5.84 -5.82 5.03
CA HIS A 26 -7.14 -5.26 5.37
C HIS A 26 -8.13 -5.45 4.21
N ARG A 27 -7.76 -5.03 2.99
CA ARG A 27 -8.64 -5.09 1.83
C ARG A 27 -9.10 -6.51 1.54
N LEU A 28 -8.19 -7.49 1.62
CA LEU A 28 -8.48 -8.93 1.48
C LEU A 28 -9.57 -9.43 2.45
N LYS A 29 -9.65 -8.85 3.66
CA LYS A 29 -10.63 -9.26 4.68
C LYS A 29 -11.99 -8.58 4.51
N THR A 30 -12.02 -7.37 3.94
CA THR A 30 -13.21 -6.51 3.92
C THR A 30 -13.90 -6.46 2.56
N GLU A 31 -13.29 -7.01 1.51
CA GLU A 31 -13.81 -7.00 0.14
C GLU A 31 -13.72 -8.40 -0.47
N GLY A 32 -14.67 -8.76 -1.34
CA GLY A 32 -14.60 -10.00 -2.11
C GLY A 32 -13.51 -9.92 -3.18
N PHE A 33 -12.49 -10.77 -3.08
CA PHE A 33 -11.33 -10.71 -3.98
C PHE A 33 -11.45 -11.56 -5.25
N ASP A 34 -12.50 -12.38 -5.38
CA ASP A 34 -12.73 -13.21 -6.56
C ASP A 34 -12.63 -12.44 -7.88
N PRO A 35 -13.21 -11.23 -8.04
CA PRO A 35 -13.12 -10.47 -9.28
C PRO A 35 -11.70 -10.02 -9.62
N TYR A 36 -10.83 -9.82 -8.62
CA TYR A 36 -9.43 -9.47 -8.86
C TYR A 36 -8.63 -10.70 -9.27
N PHE A 37 -8.83 -11.83 -8.58
CA PHE A 37 -8.10 -13.07 -8.86
C PHE A 37 -8.47 -13.71 -10.20
N ASN A 38 -9.72 -13.56 -10.66
CA ASN A 38 -10.15 -14.04 -11.97
C ASN A 38 -9.96 -13.01 -13.09
N GLY A 39 -9.32 -11.87 -12.82
CA GLY A 39 -9.00 -10.85 -13.82
C GLY A 39 -10.19 -10.00 -14.31
N LYS A 40 -11.40 -10.17 -13.76
CA LYS A 40 -12.57 -9.34 -14.11
C LYS A 40 -12.45 -7.89 -13.64
N LYS A 41 -11.61 -7.63 -12.64
CA LYS A 41 -11.38 -6.30 -12.06
C LYS A 41 -9.90 -6.10 -11.77
N ARG A 42 -9.42 -4.88 -12.00
CA ARG A 42 -8.06 -4.46 -11.61
C ARG A 42 -8.07 -3.90 -10.19
N LEU A 43 -7.12 -4.33 -9.37
CA LEU A 43 -6.86 -3.74 -8.06
C LEU A 43 -6.19 -2.38 -8.26
N LEU A 44 -6.91 -1.29 -8.02
CA LEU A 44 -6.37 0.07 -8.12
C LEU A 44 -6.46 0.78 -6.75
N PRO A 45 -5.55 1.74 -6.48
CA PRO A 45 -5.64 2.62 -5.31
C PRO A 45 -6.90 3.48 -5.34
N ARG A 46 -7.45 3.76 -4.16
CA ARG A 46 -8.63 4.62 -3.94
C ARG A 46 -8.33 5.69 -2.89
N PRO A 47 -9.06 6.82 -2.88
CA PRO A 47 -8.88 7.87 -1.89
C PRO A 47 -9.02 7.43 -0.42
N THR A 48 -9.59 6.25 -0.16
CA THR A 48 -9.77 5.66 1.19
C THR A 48 -8.67 4.69 1.60
N ASP A 49 -7.73 4.36 0.72
CA ASP A 49 -6.59 3.50 1.04
C ASP A 49 -5.53 4.26 1.87
N LEU A 50 -4.43 3.59 2.26
CA LEU A 50 -3.42 4.18 3.16
C LEU A 50 -2.84 5.48 2.60
N SER A 51 -2.68 5.52 1.29
CA SER A 51 -2.51 6.77 0.56
C SER A 51 -3.01 6.63 -0.86
N PHE A 52 -3.35 7.77 -1.44
CA PHE A 52 -3.77 7.88 -2.83
C PHE A 52 -3.24 9.20 -3.37
N TYR A 53 -2.80 9.17 -4.61
CA TYR A 53 -2.37 10.34 -5.34
C TYR A 53 -2.80 10.23 -6.79
N ASN A 54 -3.48 11.26 -7.29
CA ASN A 54 -3.79 11.43 -8.70
C ASN A 54 -2.79 12.43 -9.29
N TRP A 55 -1.97 11.97 -10.24
CA TRP A 55 -0.89 12.76 -10.82
C TRP A 55 -1.38 13.90 -11.70
N GLU A 56 -2.57 13.78 -12.27
CA GLU A 56 -3.16 14.81 -13.12
C GLU A 56 -3.84 15.88 -12.28
N THR A 57 -4.70 15.49 -11.34
CA THR A 57 -5.45 16.44 -10.52
C THR A 57 -4.70 16.92 -9.28
N GLN A 58 -3.54 16.32 -8.99
CA GLN A 58 -2.72 16.58 -7.81
C GLN A 58 -3.44 16.29 -6.47
N VAL A 59 -4.60 15.62 -6.53
CA VAL A 59 -5.35 15.24 -5.33
C VAL A 59 -4.60 14.14 -4.60
N SER A 60 -4.31 14.38 -3.31
CA SER A 60 -3.62 13.46 -2.41
C SER A 60 -4.46 13.20 -1.17
N THR A 61 -4.52 11.93 -0.74
CA THR A 61 -5.14 11.55 0.53
C THR A 61 -4.26 10.55 1.28
N SER A 62 -4.45 10.48 2.60
CA SER A 62 -3.75 9.55 3.48
C SER A 62 -4.69 9.14 4.62
N ASN A 63 -4.85 7.84 4.84
CA ASN A 63 -5.83 7.32 5.80
C ASN A 63 -5.22 6.20 6.64
N ALA A 64 -5.51 6.18 7.94
CA ALA A 64 -5.19 5.01 8.75
C ALA A 64 -6.07 3.82 8.38
N SER A 65 -5.54 2.61 8.50
CA SER A 65 -6.29 1.37 8.37
C SER A 65 -6.36 0.62 9.71
N THR A 66 -6.95 -0.58 9.72
CA THR A 66 -6.92 -1.46 10.90
C THR A 66 -5.50 -1.89 11.28
N ASN A 67 -4.59 -2.07 10.31
CA ASN A 67 -3.22 -2.53 10.60
C ASN A 67 -2.19 -1.40 10.73
N TYR A 68 -2.42 -0.24 10.09
CA TYR A 68 -1.41 0.82 10.00
C TYR A 68 -1.94 2.19 10.36
N GLN A 69 -1.12 2.97 11.06
CA GLN A 69 -1.24 4.41 11.15
C GLN A 69 -0.33 5.04 10.10
N VAL A 70 -0.83 6.07 9.39
CA VAL A 70 -0.06 6.81 8.41
C VAL A 70 0.61 8.00 9.09
N ILE A 71 1.90 8.18 8.84
CA ILE A 71 2.69 9.31 9.29
C ILE A 71 3.22 9.98 8.03
N ALA A 72 2.66 11.14 7.70
CA ALA A 72 3.09 11.96 6.56
C ALA A 72 3.68 13.26 7.11
N GLU A 73 5.01 13.30 7.22
CA GLU A 73 5.74 14.47 7.71
C GLU A 73 6.62 15.03 6.58
N ASN A 74 6.66 16.36 6.45
CA ASN A 74 7.38 17.03 5.35
C ASN A 74 8.87 16.67 5.27
N SER A 75 9.51 16.34 6.40
CA SER A 75 10.94 15.97 6.48
C SER A 75 11.22 14.50 6.21
N SER A 76 10.27 13.62 6.57
CA SER A 76 10.49 12.17 6.66
C SER A 76 9.81 11.41 5.52
N GLY A 77 9.01 12.12 4.71
CA GLY A 77 8.17 11.52 3.67
C GLY A 77 7.00 10.74 4.27
N LEU A 78 6.58 9.70 3.56
CA LEU A 78 5.48 8.83 3.95
C LEU A 78 6.01 7.62 4.72
N LEU A 79 5.49 7.40 5.92
CA LEU A 79 5.82 6.27 6.78
C LEU A 79 4.53 5.57 7.24
N PHE A 80 4.62 4.26 7.44
CA PHE A 80 3.50 3.46 7.96
C PHE A 80 3.90 2.80 9.27
N LYS A 81 3.21 3.15 10.35
CA LYS A 81 3.42 2.54 11.66
C LYS A 81 2.48 1.37 11.86
N ASN A 82 3.03 0.17 12.03
CA ASN A 82 2.22 -1.00 12.35
C ASN A 82 1.55 -0.81 13.72
N LYS A 83 0.24 -1.00 13.82
CA LYS A 83 -0.52 -0.76 15.06
C LYS A 83 -0.29 -1.83 16.13
N THR A 84 0.14 -3.04 15.75
CA THR A 84 0.36 -4.16 16.67
C THR A 84 1.68 -4.03 17.41
N ASP A 85 2.80 -3.89 16.71
CA ASP A 85 4.14 -3.85 17.32
C ASP A 85 4.78 -2.46 17.33
N ARG A 86 4.09 -1.46 16.78
CA ARG A 86 4.50 -0.05 16.71
C ARG A 86 5.75 0.20 15.86
N LYS A 87 6.22 -0.79 15.10
CA LYS A 87 7.36 -0.63 14.19
C LYS A 87 7.00 0.21 12.98
N ILE A 88 8.00 0.92 12.47
CA ILE A 88 7.87 1.79 11.30
C ILE A 88 8.28 1.03 10.06
N LEU A 89 7.41 1.07 9.06
CA LEU A 89 7.66 0.66 7.69
C LEU A 89 7.92 1.92 6.86
N ASN A 90 9.14 2.03 6.33
CA ASN A 90 9.56 3.14 5.49
C ASN A 90 9.39 2.79 4.00
N VAL A 91 8.69 3.63 3.26
CA VAL A 91 8.42 3.40 1.83
C VAL A 91 9.32 4.20 0.88
N ASP A 92 10.25 4.98 1.40
CA ASP A 92 11.27 5.64 0.57
C ASP A 92 12.14 4.58 -0.15
N PRO A 93 12.14 4.54 -1.50
CA PRO A 93 12.91 3.57 -2.27
C PRO A 93 14.42 3.60 -1.98
N LYS A 94 14.95 4.72 -1.48
CA LYS A 94 16.37 4.92 -1.15
C LYS A 94 16.74 4.53 0.28
N ALA A 95 15.74 4.27 1.12
CA ALA A 95 15.94 3.86 2.52
C ALA A 95 15.59 2.38 2.74
N SER A 96 16.12 1.80 3.81
CA SER A 96 15.71 0.49 4.31
C SER A 96 14.21 0.51 4.67
N PRO A 97 13.44 -0.55 4.36
CA PRO A 97 12.01 -0.61 4.70
C PRO A 97 11.72 -0.66 6.21
N GLY A 98 12.75 -0.84 7.04
CA GLY A 98 12.63 -0.90 8.49
C GLY A 98 12.54 -2.32 9.03
N ASP A 99 12.59 -2.43 10.36
CA ASP A 99 12.58 -3.72 11.04
C ASP A 99 11.35 -4.55 10.70
N ASN A 100 11.55 -5.88 10.61
CA ASN A 100 10.51 -6.86 10.28
C ASN A 100 9.81 -6.62 8.94
N SER A 101 10.32 -5.71 8.11
CA SER A 101 9.67 -5.31 6.87
C SER A 101 10.55 -5.67 5.67
N SER A 102 9.93 -6.14 4.60
CA SER A 102 10.58 -6.33 3.30
C SER A 102 10.02 -5.33 2.28
N ARG A 103 10.75 -5.14 1.18
CA ARG A 103 10.29 -4.41 -0.01
C ARG A 103 10.61 -5.25 -1.24
N THR A 104 9.58 -5.71 -1.93
CA THR A 104 9.69 -6.59 -3.09
C THR A 104 9.04 -5.92 -4.29
N PRO A 105 9.81 -5.28 -5.19
CA PRO A 105 9.31 -4.84 -6.49
C PRO A 105 8.87 -6.04 -7.31
N LEU A 106 7.72 -5.94 -7.98
CA LEU A 106 7.21 -6.98 -8.86
C LEU A 106 7.14 -6.48 -10.30
N GLN A 107 7.57 -7.31 -11.24
CA GLN A 107 7.28 -7.09 -12.65
C GLN A 107 5.82 -7.49 -12.91
N SER A 108 5.10 -6.66 -13.66
CA SER A 108 3.71 -6.90 -13.98
C SER A 108 3.37 -6.36 -15.36
N ASP A 109 2.68 -7.16 -16.17
CA ASP A 109 2.08 -6.69 -17.42
C ASP A 109 0.75 -5.97 -17.17
N LEU A 110 0.20 -6.09 -15.95
CA LEU A 110 -1.07 -5.49 -15.58
C LEU A 110 -0.93 -4.09 -15.03
N TYR A 111 0.24 -3.70 -14.51
CA TYR A 111 0.42 -2.43 -13.78
C TYR A 111 1.76 -1.80 -14.15
N SER A 112 1.76 -0.48 -14.30
CA SER A 112 2.99 0.29 -14.56
C SER A 112 4.03 0.11 -13.44
N GLN A 113 3.60 0.00 -12.18
CA GLN A 113 4.49 -0.32 -11.06
C GLN A 113 3.74 -1.04 -9.93
N VAL A 114 4.38 -2.09 -9.39
CA VAL A 114 3.89 -2.81 -8.20
C VAL A 114 5.04 -3.06 -7.23
N ILE A 115 4.81 -2.79 -5.95
CA ILE A 115 5.76 -3.14 -4.89
C ILE A 115 4.97 -3.72 -3.72
N ILE A 116 5.39 -4.88 -3.22
CA ILE A 116 4.85 -5.47 -2.00
C ILE A 116 5.77 -5.15 -0.83
N TYR A 117 5.16 -4.76 0.27
CA TYR A 117 5.80 -4.61 1.56
C TYR A 117 5.18 -5.58 2.55
N ASP A 118 5.91 -6.62 2.92
CA ASP A 118 5.46 -7.55 3.94
C ASP A 118 6.02 -7.17 5.30
N HIS A 119 5.18 -7.26 6.34
CA HIS A 119 5.58 -6.97 7.71
C HIS A 119 5.34 -8.18 8.62
N ILE A 120 6.40 -8.71 9.21
CA ILE A 120 6.35 -9.90 10.05
C ILE A 120 6.15 -9.51 11.51
N THR A 121 4.93 -9.66 12.02
CA THR A 121 4.68 -9.58 13.45
C THR A 121 4.96 -10.93 14.11
N ARG A 122 5.97 -11.01 14.98
CA ARG A 122 6.14 -12.19 15.84
C ARG A 122 4.96 -12.20 16.82
N ARG A 123 4.10 -13.22 16.76
CA ARG A 123 3.15 -13.47 17.85
C ARG A 123 3.97 -13.80 19.10
N LYS A 124 3.71 -13.11 20.22
CA LYS A 124 4.08 -13.66 21.52
C LYS A 124 3.30 -14.97 21.66
N THR A 125 4.02 -16.08 21.68
CA THR A 125 3.54 -17.34 22.27
C THR A 125 3.14 -17.11 23.71
#